data_AF-A0A8S9WEP5-F1
#
_entry.id   AF-A0A8S9WEP5-F1
#
_cell.length_a   1.000
_cell.length_b   1.000
_cell.length_c   1.000
_cell.angle_alpha   90.00
_cell.angle_beta   90.00
_cell.angle_gamma   90.00
#
_symmetry.space_group_name_H-M   'P 1'
#
loop_
_entity.id
_entity.type
_entity.pdbx_description
1 polymer ?
#
loop_
_entity_poly.entity_id
_entity_poly.type
_entity_poly.pdbx_seq_one_letter_code
_entity_poly.pdbx_strand_id
1 'polypeptide(L)'
;MAKKALIVGVNDYQMANADLRGCVSDVFDMGAVLSEYCGFGAADIRLLVNNRATKENIQRRLEWLVKDAGKGDVLVFHFSGHGSQIVDRDGDELVDHKDEILCPHDMDWDGTYIVDDLLNKLFKPAGKSGANLTAIFDCCHSGTGTKAFEPGKPETLDRFLVQPADIAWRAESLTGSAKTVARTIGIDPDKQRNILLAGCKADQTSAETVLGGVYRGAFTWCLTRTIREAKGNLTYRELMEKAGSLVNQHYNFTQIPQLEGPSEYFDVKIFESV
;
A
#
# COMPACT_ATOMS: atom_id res chain seq x y z
N MET A 1 -23.00 -9.83 7.19
CA MET A 1 -21.88 -8.87 7.10
C MET A 1 -20.62 -9.63 7.47
N ALA A 2 -19.76 -9.86 6.50
CA ALA A 2 -18.47 -10.49 6.67
C ALA A 2 -17.38 -9.42 6.76
N LYS A 3 -16.30 -9.71 7.50
CA LYS A 3 -15.09 -8.92 7.54
C LYS A 3 -13.94 -9.77 7.01
N LYS A 4 -13.39 -9.46 5.85
CA LYS A 4 -12.26 -10.21 5.25
C LYS A 4 -11.05 -9.31 5.08
N ALA A 5 -9.87 -9.83 5.37
CA ALA A 5 -8.62 -9.11 5.16
C ALA A 5 -7.60 -9.96 4.38
N LEU A 6 -6.89 -9.31 3.47
CA LEU A 6 -5.66 -9.81 2.87
C LEU A 6 -4.52 -8.87 3.28
N ILE A 7 -3.47 -9.43 3.87
CA ILE A 7 -2.31 -8.70 4.34
C ILE A 7 -1.06 -9.30 3.69
N VAL A 8 -0.28 -8.49 2.99
CA VAL A 8 0.87 -8.93 2.20
C VAL A 8 2.11 -8.18 2.64
N GLY A 9 3.20 -8.91 2.91
CA GLY A 9 4.48 -8.34 3.32
C GLY A 9 5.64 -9.01 2.60
N VAL A 10 6.48 -8.23 1.91
CA VAL A 10 7.60 -8.79 1.15
C VAL A 10 8.92 -8.17 1.62
N ASN A 11 9.69 -8.97 2.36
CA ASN A 11 11.06 -8.64 2.75
C ASN A 11 12.07 -9.25 1.77
N ASP A 12 11.88 -10.53 1.45
CA ASP A 12 12.77 -11.32 0.61
C ASP A 12 12.26 -11.26 -0.83
N TYR A 13 13.07 -10.75 -1.76
CA TYR A 13 12.78 -10.67 -3.19
C TYR A 13 13.72 -11.56 -3.98
N GLN A 14 13.21 -12.21 -5.03
CA GLN A 14 14.07 -12.99 -5.94
C GLN A 14 15.11 -12.13 -6.66
N MET A 15 14.80 -10.85 -6.82
CA MET A 15 15.71 -9.86 -7.38
C MET A 15 16.84 -9.55 -6.39
N ALA A 16 18.08 -9.68 -6.84
CA ALA A 16 19.25 -9.40 -6.02
C ALA A 16 19.26 -7.95 -5.51
N ASN A 17 19.62 -7.76 -4.25
CA ASN A 17 19.73 -6.46 -3.56
C ASN A 17 18.42 -5.65 -3.46
N ALA A 18 17.27 -6.32 -3.55
CA ALA A 18 15.95 -5.71 -3.33
C ALA A 18 15.36 -6.04 -1.94
N ASP A 19 16.14 -6.66 -1.05
CA ASP A 19 15.60 -7.11 0.24
C ASP A 19 15.28 -5.96 1.20
N LEU A 20 14.09 -6.05 1.80
CA LEU A 20 13.61 -5.23 2.91
C LEU A 20 13.60 -6.06 4.21
N ARG A 21 13.34 -5.41 5.33
CA ARG A 21 13.40 -5.99 6.67
C ARG A 21 12.12 -5.80 7.48
N GLY A 22 11.33 -4.77 7.21
CA GLY A 22 10.19 -4.38 8.05
C GLY A 22 8.82 -4.94 7.63
N CYS A 23 8.68 -5.37 6.38
CA CYS A 23 7.37 -5.69 5.80
C CYS A 23 6.69 -6.90 6.46
N VAL A 24 7.47 -7.90 6.88
CA VAL A 24 6.91 -9.05 7.61
C VAL A 24 6.41 -8.64 9.00
N SER A 25 7.10 -7.74 9.70
CA SER A 25 6.63 -7.19 10.97
C SER A 25 5.36 -6.37 10.81
N ASP A 26 5.27 -5.58 9.74
CA ASP A 26 4.07 -4.80 9.39
C ASP A 26 2.84 -5.71 9.21
N VAL A 27 3.01 -6.88 8.56
CA VAL A 27 1.93 -7.88 8.39
C VAL A 27 1.40 -8.37 9.75
N PHE A 28 2.30 -8.65 10.68
CA PHE A 28 1.90 -9.12 12.01
C PHE A 28 1.22 -8.02 12.83
N ASP A 29 1.75 -6.79 12.80
CA ASP A 29 1.14 -5.66 13.50
C ASP A 29 -0.25 -5.34 12.95
N MET A 30 -0.43 -5.37 11.63
CA MET A 30 -1.72 -5.14 10.98
C MET A 30 -2.71 -6.26 11.30
N GLY A 31 -2.30 -7.53 11.19
CA GLY A 31 -3.13 -8.67 11.53
C GLY A 31 -3.60 -8.65 12.98
N ALA A 32 -2.71 -8.28 13.91
CA ALA A 32 -3.03 -8.16 15.32
C ALA A 32 -4.09 -7.06 15.57
N VAL A 33 -3.91 -5.85 15.04
CA VAL A 33 -4.89 -4.77 15.31
C VAL A 33 -6.25 -5.03 14.67
N LEU A 34 -6.27 -5.63 13.47
CA LEU A 34 -7.53 -6.01 12.82
C LEU A 34 -8.29 -7.04 13.64
N SER A 35 -7.59 -8.04 14.20
CA SER A 35 -8.22 -9.09 15.00
C SER A 35 -8.63 -8.60 16.38
N GLU A 36 -7.75 -7.91 17.10
CA GLU A 36 -7.95 -7.52 18.50
C GLU A 36 -8.90 -6.32 18.67
N TYR A 37 -8.89 -5.38 17.71
CA TYR A 37 -9.59 -4.09 17.88
C TYR A 37 -10.62 -3.79 16.80
N CYS A 38 -10.55 -4.45 15.64
CA CYS A 38 -11.46 -4.16 14.51
C CYS A 38 -12.45 -5.30 14.23
N GLY A 39 -12.42 -6.39 15.02
CA GLY A 39 -13.41 -7.47 14.97
C GLY A 39 -13.27 -8.40 13.76
N PHE A 40 -12.06 -8.53 13.19
CA PHE A 40 -11.80 -9.53 12.16
C PHE A 40 -11.48 -10.88 12.82
N GLY A 41 -12.20 -11.93 12.42
CA GLY A 41 -11.89 -13.29 12.84
C GLY A 41 -10.57 -13.76 12.23
N ALA A 42 -9.78 -14.53 12.98
CA ALA A 42 -8.50 -15.05 12.46
C ALA A 42 -8.66 -15.89 11.18
N ALA A 43 -9.80 -16.58 11.01
CA ALA A 43 -10.10 -17.35 9.80
C ALA A 43 -10.39 -16.47 8.57
N ASP A 44 -10.76 -15.21 8.81
CA ASP A 44 -11.09 -14.24 7.76
C ASP A 44 -9.92 -13.30 7.42
N ILE A 45 -8.75 -13.52 8.03
CA ILE A 45 -7.51 -12.82 7.72
C ILE A 45 -6.57 -13.77 6.98
N ARG A 46 -6.18 -13.43 5.75
CA ARG A 46 -5.17 -14.16 4.98
C ARG A 46 -3.88 -13.38 4.91
N LEU A 47 -2.77 -14.03 5.23
CA LEU A 47 -1.43 -13.46 5.21
C LEU A 47 -0.59 -14.08 4.09
N LEU A 48 0.10 -13.26 3.31
CA LEU A 48 1.16 -13.68 2.40
C LEU A 48 2.46 -12.99 2.78
N VAL A 49 3.53 -13.77 2.92
CA VAL A 49 4.85 -13.23 3.23
C VAL A 49 5.91 -13.83 2.32
N ASN A 50 6.87 -13.00 1.90
CA ASN A 50 8.09 -13.40 1.16
C ASN A 50 7.77 -14.34 -0.02
N ASN A 51 8.40 -15.50 -0.09
CA ASN A 51 8.23 -16.50 -1.15
C ASN A 51 6.78 -16.97 -1.40
N ARG A 52 5.83 -16.69 -0.49
CA ARG A 52 4.40 -16.96 -0.71
C ARG A 52 3.66 -15.79 -1.36
N ALA A 53 4.23 -14.59 -1.31
CA ALA A 53 3.71 -13.36 -1.90
C ALA A 53 4.16 -13.18 -3.36
N THR A 54 4.04 -14.23 -4.16
CA THR A 54 4.22 -14.18 -5.63
C THR A 54 3.06 -13.43 -6.29
N LYS A 55 3.23 -12.87 -7.49
CA LYS A 55 2.16 -12.22 -8.27
C LYS A 55 0.89 -13.07 -8.34
N GLU A 56 1.04 -14.34 -8.72
CA GLU A 56 -0.08 -15.28 -8.88
C GLU A 56 -0.84 -15.49 -7.56
N ASN A 57 -0.10 -15.73 -6.47
CA ASN A 57 -0.71 -15.88 -5.15
C ASN A 57 -1.44 -14.61 -4.72
N ILE A 58 -0.81 -13.43 -4.81
CA ILE A 58 -1.46 -12.17 -4.42
C ILE A 58 -2.77 -12.00 -5.18
N GLN A 59 -2.75 -12.16 -6.51
CA GLN A 59 -3.96 -12.07 -7.34
C GLN A 59 -5.04 -13.05 -6.89
N ARG A 60 -4.69 -14.32 -6.68
CA ARG A 60 -5.64 -15.35 -6.22
C ARG A 60 -6.25 -15.03 -4.85
N ARG A 61 -5.52 -14.34 -3.97
CA ARG A 61 -6.06 -13.94 -2.65
C ARG A 61 -6.87 -12.65 -2.74
N LEU A 62 -6.54 -11.73 -3.66
CA LEU A 62 -7.39 -10.59 -3.97
C LEU A 62 -8.74 -11.05 -4.54
N GLU A 63 -8.73 -12.02 -5.46
CA GLU A 63 -9.95 -12.66 -5.98
C GLU A 63 -10.79 -13.25 -4.84
N TRP A 64 -10.19 -13.95 -3.88
CA TRP A 64 -10.91 -14.42 -2.68
C TRP A 64 -11.45 -13.28 -1.81
N LEU A 65 -10.69 -12.20 -1.65
CA LEU A 65 -11.08 -11.05 -0.83
C LEU A 65 -12.37 -10.43 -1.37
N VAL A 66 -12.48 -10.27 -2.69
CA VAL A 66 -13.65 -9.64 -3.33
C VAL A 66 -14.75 -10.63 -3.70
N LYS A 67 -14.45 -11.94 -3.73
CA LYS A 67 -15.42 -12.98 -4.05
C LYS A 67 -16.62 -12.93 -3.09
N ASP A 68 -17.81 -12.95 -3.68
CA ASP A 68 -19.11 -12.93 -3.00
C ASP A 68 -19.29 -11.74 -2.04
N ALA A 69 -18.52 -10.66 -2.21
CA ALA A 69 -18.69 -9.44 -1.44
C ALA A 69 -20.09 -8.86 -1.68
N GLY A 70 -20.74 -8.48 -0.58
CA GLY A 70 -22.08 -7.89 -0.60
C GLY A 70 -22.18 -6.62 0.22
N LYS A 71 -23.39 -6.04 0.20
CA LYS A 71 -23.70 -4.80 0.90
C LYS A 71 -23.37 -4.90 2.38
N GLY A 72 -22.54 -3.96 2.86
CA GLY A 72 -22.14 -3.86 4.26
C GLY A 72 -21.02 -4.81 4.69
N ASP A 73 -20.47 -5.64 3.79
CA ASP A 73 -19.24 -6.36 4.08
C ASP A 73 -18.07 -5.37 4.19
N VAL A 74 -17.05 -5.73 4.97
CA VAL A 74 -15.84 -4.92 5.17
C VAL A 74 -14.64 -5.69 4.66
N LEU A 75 -13.93 -5.12 3.69
CA LEU A 75 -12.79 -5.73 3.04
C LEU A 75 -11.55 -4.88 3.30
N VAL A 76 -10.45 -5.50 3.73
CA VAL A 76 -9.16 -4.82 3.91
C VAL A 76 -8.11 -5.49 3.04
N PHE A 77 -7.41 -4.69 2.24
CA PHE A 77 -6.19 -5.09 1.57
C PHE A 77 -5.03 -4.26 2.11
N HIS A 78 -4.03 -4.89 2.71
CA HIS A 78 -2.80 -4.23 3.13
C HIS A 78 -1.62 -4.82 2.36
N PHE A 79 -0.78 -3.95 1.81
CA PHE A 79 0.48 -4.32 1.18
C PHE A 79 1.62 -3.50 1.79
N SER A 80 2.65 -4.21 2.23
CA SER A 80 3.93 -3.65 2.70
C SER A 80 5.06 -4.31 1.91
N GLY A 81 5.86 -3.49 1.23
CA GLY A 81 6.89 -3.99 0.31
C GLY A 81 7.38 -2.89 -0.61
N HIS A 82 8.05 -3.29 -1.68
CA HIS A 82 8.47 -2.41 -2.74
C HIS A 82 7.28 -2.02 -3.61
N GLY A 83 7.25 -0.74 -3.96
CA GLY A 83 6.56 -0.25 -5.14
C GLY A 83 7.57 0.28 -6.15
N SER A 84 7.10 0.53 -7.37
CA SER A 84 7.89 1.18 -8.41
C SER A 84 6.97 1.83 -9.45
N GLN A 85 7.56 2.30 -10.54
CA GLN A 85 6.87 2.77 -11.73
C GLN A 85 7.35 1.99 -12.95
N ILE A 86 6.45 1.70 -13.86
CA ILE A 86 6.77 1.23 -15.21
C ILE A 86 6.17 2.21 -16.21
N VAL A 87 6.58 2.09 -17.47
CA VAL A 87 6.00 2.85 -18.57
C VAL A 87 4.60 2.34 -18.82
N ASP A 88 3.66 3.27 -18.94
CA ASP A 88 2.32 2.99 -19.42
C ASP A 88 2.39 2.35 -20.82
N ARG A 89 1.75 1.19 -20.97
CA ARG A 89 1.75 0.42 -22.22
C ARG A 89 0.40 0.42 -22.95
N ASP A 90 -0.67 0.89 -22.33
CA ASP A 90 -2.00 0.89 -22.92
C ASP A 90 -2.61 2.29 -23.12
N GLY A 91 -1.92 3.32 -22.63
CA GLY A 91 -2.15 4.73 -22.94
C GLY A 91 -3.23 5.36 -22.08
N ASP A 92 -3.61 4.75 -20.95
CA ASP A 92 -4.60 5.30 -20.03
C ASP A 92 -4.02 6.32 -19.03
N GLU A 93 -2.69 6.34 -18.86
CA GLU A 93 -1.99 7.35 -18.06
C GLU A 93 -1.66 8.59 -18.90
N LEU A 94 -2.65 9.48 -18.98
CA LEU A 94 -2.64 10.69 -19.82
C LEU A 94 -1.72 11.82 -19.31
N VAL A 95 -1.08 11.69 -18.14
CA VAL A 95 -0.35 12.79 -17.50
C VAL A 95 1.16 12.58 -17.46
N ASP A 96 1.63 11.45 -16.91
CA ASP A 96 3.07 11.15 -16.81
C ASP A 96 3.51 9.88 -17.55
N HIS A 97 2.54 9.15 -18.14
CA HIS A 97 2.73 7.92 -18.91
C HIS A 97 3.44 6.82 -18.11
N LYS A 98 3.13 6.70 -16.81
CA LYS A 98 3.71 5.67 -15.95
C LYS A 98 2.67 4.98 -15.07
N ASP A 99 2.65 3.66 -15.11
CA ASP A 99 1.87 2.86 -14.17
C ASP A 99 2.63 2.68 -12.87
N GLU A 100 1.91 2.82 -11.76
CA GLU A 100 2.42 2.49 -10.45
C GLU A 100 2.25 1.00 -10.19
N ILE A 101 3.32 0.36 -9.72
CA ILE A 101 3.32 -1.08 -9.47
C ILE A 101 3.57 -1.42 -8.01
N LEU A 102 2.88 -2.45 -7.54
CA LEU A 102 3.30 -3.24 -6.38
C LEU A 102 4.24 -4.34 -6.86
N CYS A 103 5.35 -4.53 -6.14
CA CYS A 103 6.37 -5.53 -6.47
C CYS A 103 6.19 -6.80 -5.61
N PRO A 104 5.74 -7.93 -6.19
CA PRO A 104 5.68 -9.21 -5.49
C PRO A 104 7.09 -9.78 -5.24
N HIS A 105 7.17 -10.90 -4.51
CA HIS A 105 8.45 -11.60 -4.28
C HIS A 105 9.16 -12.02 -5.57
N ASP A 106 8.40 -12.50 -6.55
CA ASP A 106 8.86 -12.96 -7.86
C ASP A 106 8.90 -11.83 -8.90
N MET A 107 8.97 -10.58 -8.45
CA MET A 107 9.02 -9.41 -9.32
C MET A 107 10.11 -9.50 -10.38
N ASP A 108 9.71 -9.25 -11.63
CA ASP A 108 10.58 -8.95 -12.76
C ASP A 108 10.08 -7.73 -13.53
N TRP A 109 10.97 -7.08 -14.27
CA TRP A 109 10.62 -5.89 -15.05
C TRP A 109 9.91 -6.19 -16.39
N ASP A 110 9.64 -7.47 -16.68
CA ASP A 110 9.11 -7.94 -17.96
C ASP A 110 7.66 -8.46 -17.85
N GLY A 111 7.01 -8.32 -16.70
CA GLY A 111 5.58 -8.55 -16.55
C GLY A 111 5.14 -9.09 -15.20
N THR A 112 6.06 -9.41 -14.28
CA THR A 112 5.72 -10.01 -12.98
C THR A 112 5.52 -8.96 -11.89
N TYR A 113 4.66 -7.98 -12.15
CA TYR A 113 4.23 -6.95 -11.20
C TYR A 113 2.70 -6.84 -11.15
N ILE A 114 2.18 -6.11 -10.15
CA ILE A 114 0.76 -5.78 -10.04
C ILE A 114 0.61 -4.29 -10.31
N VAL A 115 0.03 -3.95 -11.46
CA VAL A 115 -0.39 -2.58 -11.79
C VAL A 115 -1.67 -2.23 -11.02
N ASP A 116 -1.85 -0.95 -10.74
CA ASP A 116 -3.07 -0.38 -10.15
C ASP A 116 -4.33 -0.73 -10.95
N ASP A 117 -4.20 -0.86 -12.26
CA ASP A 117 -5.28 -1.15 -13.17
C ASP A 117 -5.88 -2.56 -12.96
N LEU A 118 -5.02 -3.53 -12.59
CA LEU A 118 -5.44 -4.85 -12.11
C LEU A 118 -6.18 -4.75 -10.77
N LEU A 119 -5.69 -3.92 -9.85
CA LEU A 119 -6.35 -3.70 -8.54
C LEU A 119 -7.73 -3.08 -8.73
N ASN A 120 -7.85 -2.07 -9.60
CA ASN A 120 -9.10 -1.44 -10.00
C ASN A 120 -10.10 -2.45 -10.54
N LYS A 121 -9.66 -3.27 -11.49
CA LYS A 121 -10.48 -4.32 -12.07
C LYS A 121 -11.01 -5.30 -11.02
N LEU A 122 -10.20 -5.65 -10.01
CA LEU A 122 -10.58 -6.56 -8.93
C LEU A 122 -11.48 -5.90 -7.89
N PHE A 123 -11.26 -4.64 -7.54
CA PHE A 123 -12.01 -3.93 -6.49
C PHE A 123 -13.35 -3.37 -6.96
N LYS A 124 -13.47 -3.03 -8.24
CA LYS A 124 -14.70 -2.45 -8.81
C LYS A 124 -15.96 -3.31 -8.58
N PRO A 125 -15.96 -4.65 -8.74
CA PRO A 125 -17.10 -5.48 -8.38
C PRO A 125 -17.48 -5.40 -6.89
N ALA A 126 -16.50 -5.33 -5.99
CA ALA A 126 -16.76 -5.22 -4.55
C ALA A 126 -17.44 -3.89 -4.21
N GLY A 127 -16.95 -2.76 -4.72
CA GLY A 127 -17.62 -1.46 -4.56
C GLY A 127 -19.05 -1.46 -5.11
N LYS A 128 -19.27 -2.07 -6.29
CA LYS A 128 -20.61 -2.21 -6.90
C LYS A 128 -21.60 -2.99 -6.04
N SER A 129 -21.11 -3.94 -5.25
CA SER A 129 -21.95 -4.74 -4.35
C SER A 129 -22.42 -3.98 -3.11
N GLY A 130 -21.81 -2.81 -2.82
CA GLY A 130 -22.03 -2.06 -1.58
C GLY A 130 -21.13 -2.51 -0.42
N ALA A 131 -20.06 -3.27 -0.70
CA ALA A 131 -19.03 -3.57 0.28
C ALA A 131 -18.14 -2.34 0.53
N ASN A 132 -17.59 -2.25 1.74
CA ASN A 132 -16.67 -1.18 2.15
C ASN A 132 -15.25 -1.73 2.05
N LEU A 133 -14.49 -1.28 1.06
CA LEU A 133 -13.13 -1.75 0.81
C LEU A 133 -12.12 -0.69 1.23
N THR A 134 -11.15 -1.07 2.06
CA THR A 134 -9.99 -0.25 2.41
C THR A 134 -8.73 -0.88 1.88
N ALA A 135 -8.02 -0.18 1.02
CA ALA A 135 -6.66 -0.52 0.61
C ALA A 135 -5.66 0.30 1.42
N ILE A 136 -4.57 -0.33 1.85
CA ILE A 136 -3.54 0.27 2.68
C ILE A 136 -2.18 -0.07 2.07
N PHE A 137 -1.46 0.95 1.63
CA PHE A 137 -0.17 0.79 0.95
C PHE A 137 0.95 1.43 1.74
N ASP A 138 1.90 0.60 2.16
CA ASP A 138 3.16 1.02 2.77
C ASP A 138 4.34 0.64 1.86
N CYS A 139 4.32 1.27 0.69
CA CYS A 139 5.29 1.14 -0.41
C CYS A 139 5.50 2.51 -1.06
N CYS A 140 6.56 2.66 -1.88
CA CYS A 140 6.84 3.89 -2.62
C CYS A 140 6.46 3.74 -4.09
N HIS A 141 5.90 4.78 -4.69
CA HIS A 141 5.62 4.80 -6.13
C HIS A 141 6.40 5.85 -6.88
N SER A 142 7.38 6.49 -6.25
CA SER A 142 8.30 7.38 -6.95
C SER A 142 9.71 7.37 -6.39
N GLY A 143 10.66 7.45 -7.31
CA GLY A 143 12.08 7.60 -7.03
C GLY A 143 12.49 9.04 -6.71
N THR A 144 11.59 10.03 -6.76
CA THR A 144 11.92 11.44 -6.50
C THR A 144 12.29 11.73 -5.04
N GLY A 145 12.01 10.78 -4.14
CA GLY A 145 12.28 10.90 -2.70
C GLY A 145 13.54 10.22 -2.18
N THR A 146 14.35 9.55 -3.02
CA THR A 146 15.57 8.86 -2.55
C THR A 146 16.56 9.87 -1.97
N LYS A 147 16.71 9.89 -0.64
CA LYS A 147 17.64 10.79 0.03
C LYS A 147 19.03 10.14 0.11
N ALA A 148 20.05 10.96 -0.13
CA ALA A 148 21.42 10.57 0.17
C ALA A 148 21.59 10.31 1.68
N PHE A 149 22.48 9.37 2.03
CA PHE A 149 22.85 9.07 3.41
C PHE A 149 23.21 10.35 4.18
N GLU A 150 22.51 10.59 5.31
CA GLU A 150 22.80 11.70 6.23
C GLU A 150 23.47 11.16 7.51
N PRO A 151 24.71 11.57 7.82
CA PRO A 151 25.41 11.13 9.03
C PRO A 151 24.63 11.47 10.30
N GLY A 152 24.43 10.47 11.17
CA GLY A 152 23.76 10.65 12.48
C GLY A 152 22.26 10.38 12.49
N LYS A 153 21.64 10.07 11.33
CA LYS A 153 20.28 9.52 11.29
C LYS A 153 20.30 7.99 11.30
N PRO A 154 19.26 7.34 11.86
CA PRO A 154 19.09 5.90 11.75
C PRO A 154 19.09 5.47 10.27
N GLU A 155 19.62 4.28 10.00
CA GLU A 155 19.52 3.67 8.67
C GLU A 155 18.04 3.53 8.28
N THR A 156 17.70 4.08 7.12
CA THR A 156 16.38 3.97 6.51
C THR A 156 16.53 3.29 5.17
N LEU A 157 15.73 2.25 4.93
CA LEU A 157 15.63 1.63 3.61
C LEU A 157 14.42 2.21 2.89
N ASP A 158 14.62 2.65 1.64
CA ASP A 158 13.56 3.13 0.77
C ASP A 158 12.76 1.95 0.21
N ARG A 159 11.43 2.03 0.27
CA ARG A 159 10.54 1.02 -0.33
C ARG A 159 10.25 1.29 -1.82
N PHE A 160 11.14 1.99 -2.51
CA PHE A 160 11.08 2.21 -3.95
C PHE A 160 12.10 1.30 -4.64
N LEU A 161 11.63 0.46 -5.55
CA LEU A 161 12.52 -0.36 -6.38
C LEU A 161 12.90 0.44 -7.62
N VAL A 162 14.19 0.73 -7.80
CA VAL A 162 14.68 1.52 -8.94
C VAL A 162 14.71 0.65 -10.20
N GLN A 163 14.08 1.13 -11.26
CA GLN A 163 14.13 0.51 -12.58
C GLN A 163 15.57 0.44 -13.13
N PRO A 164 15.99 -0.70 -13.70
CA PRO A 164 17.29 -0.81 -14.34
C PRO A 164 17.33 0.02 -15.63
N ALA A 165 18.54 0.41 -16.04
CA ALA A 165 18.76 1.38 -17.10
C ALA A 165 18.16 0.97 -18.46
N ASP A 166 18.12 -0.33 -18.78
CA ASP A 166 17.54 -0.86 -20.00
C ASP A 166 16.01 -0.73 -20.03
N ILE A 167 15.35 -0.95 -18.88
CA ILE A 167 13.91 -0.74 -18.72
C ILE A 167 13.59 0.75 -18.76
N ALA A 168 14.42 1.59 -18.12
CA ALA A 168 14.30 3.04 -18.21
C ALA A 168 14.49 3.59 -19.62
N TRP A 169 15.42 3.03 -20.39
CA TRP A 169 15.63 3.44 -21.77
C TRP A 169 14.41 3.14 -22.66
N ARG A 170 13.74 1.99 -22.44
CA ARG A 170 12.46 1.67 -23.12
C ARG A 170 11.40 2.75 -22.84
N ALA A 171 11.38 3.33 -21.64
CA ALA A 171 10.50 4.44 -21.24
C ALA A 171 10.72 5.71 -22.05
N GLU A 172 11.97 6.19 -22.08
CA GLU A 172 12.33 7.46 -22.71
C GLU A 172 12.05 7.44 -24.22
N SER A 173 12.18 6.27 -24.85
CA SER A 173 11.88 6.10 -26.28
C SER A 173 10.39 6.19 -26.63
N LEU A 174 9.49 6.00 -25.67
CA LEU A 174 8.03 5.99 -25.86
C LEU A 174 7.36 7.30 -25.43
N THR A 175 7.90 8.02 -24.43
CA THR A 175 7.16 9.09 -23.74
C THR A 175 7.54 10.52 -24.15
N GLY A 176 8.49 10.72 -25.07
CA GLY A 176 8.85 12.02 -25.66
C GLY A 176 8.70 13.24 -24.73
N SER A 177 9.70 13.52 -23.87
CA SER A 177 9.80 14.74 -23.04
C SER A 177 8.55 15.12 -22.20
N ALA A 178 7.66 14.17 -21.86
CA ALA A 178 6.57 14.43 -20.92
C ALA A 178 7.12 14.68 -19.51
N LYS A 179 6.58 15.70 -18.83
CA LYS A 179 6.96 16.05 -17.45
C LYS A 179 6.39 15.02 -16.49
N THR A 180 7.23 14.45 -15.63
CA THR A 180 6.83 13.52 -14.55
C THR A 180 5.80 14.18 -13.62
N VAL A 181 4.60 13.63 -13.56
CA VAL A 181 3.58 13.95 -12.56
C VAL A 181 3.21 12.65 -11.87
N ALA A 182 3.89 12.34 -10.77
CA ALA A 182 3.62 11.12 -10.02
C ALA A 182 2.17 11.12 -9.48
N ARG A 183 1.44 10.01 -9.66
CA ARG A 183 0.03 9.89 -9.24
C ARG A 183 -0.09 9.31 -7.84
N THR A 184 -0.78 8.23 -7.60
CA THR A 184 -0.81 7.38 -6.39
C THR A 184 -1.59 6.19 -6.92
N ILE A 185 -1.26 4.94 -6.56
CA ILE A 185 -1.93 3.73 -7.07
C ILE A 185 -3.42 4.02 -7.18
N GLY A 186 -3.89 4.12 -8.42
CA GLY A 186 -5.12 4.82 -8.73
C GLY A 186 -6.32 3.95 -8.44
N ILE A 187 -6.59 3.63 -7.17
CA ILE A 187 -7.87 3.01 -6.80
C ILE A 187 -8.95 4.04 -7.03
N ASP A 188 -9.69 3.95 -8.15
CA ASP A 188 -10.70 4.94 -8.58
C ASP A 188 -11.62 5.31 -7.39
N PRO A 189 -11.39 6.47 -6.74
CA PRO A 189 -12.12 6.85 -5.55
C PRO A 189 -13.53 7.33 -5.90
N ASP A 190 -13.80 7.69 -7.16
CA ASP A 190 -15.07 8.24 -7.61
C ASP A 190 -16.17 7.17 -7.73
N LYS A 191 -15.86 5.88 -7.51
CA LYS A 191 -16.84 4.80 -7.61
C LYS A 191 -16.87 3.88 -6.39
N GLN A 192 -17.83 4.22 -5.52
CA GLN A 192 -18.69 3.30 -4.75
C GLN A 192 -18.25 2.81 -3.35
N ARG A 193 -17.37 3.52 -2.63
CA ARG A 193 -16.97 3.31 -1.19
C ARG A 193 -15.57 2.75 -0.95
N ASN A 194 -14.69 2.82 -1.94
CA ASN A 194 -13.29 2.45 -1.72
C ASN A 194 -12.57 3.58 -0.97
N ILE A 195 -11.79 3.21 0.06
CA ILE A 195 -10.86 4.09 0.78
C ILE A 195 -9.45 3.61 0.52
N LEU A 196 -8.54 4.53 0.22
CA LEU A 196 -7.11 4.26 0.12
C LEU A 196 -6.37 5.02 1.21
N LEU A 197 -5.53 4.30 1.95
CA LEU A 197 -4.57 4.83 2.93
C LEU A 197 -3.15 4.57 2.41
N ALA A 198 -2.45 5.60 1.96
CA ALA A 198 -1.08 5.47 1.45
C ALA A 198 -0.06 6.07 2.43
N GLY A 199 1.12 5.45 2.54
CA GLY A 199 2.15 5.88 3.48
C GLY A 199 2.92 7.14 3.11
N CYS A 200 2.84 7.55 1.85
CA CYS A 200 3.48 8.76 1.33
C CYS A 200 2.69 9.31 0.13
N LYS A 201 2.96 10.56 -0.23
CA LYS A 201 2.58 11.09 -1.54
C LYS A 201 3.38 10.40 -2.63
N ALA A 202 2.91 10.41 -3.87
CA ALA A 202 3.72 9.84 -4.94
C ALA A 202 4.92 10.67 -5.36
N ASP A 203 5.22 11.84 -4.80
CA ASP A 203 6.54 12.46 -4.98
C ASP A 203 7.54 12.11 -3.86
N GLN A 204 7.16 11.19 -2.97
CA GLN A 204 7.90 10.83 -1.75
C GLN A 204 8.16 9.32 -1.65
N THR A 205 9.09 8.95 -0.76
CA THR A 205 9.34 7.55 -0.39
C THR A 205 8.77 7.24 1.00
N SER A 206 8.18 6.06 1.15
CA SER A 206 7.97 5.40 2.44
C SER A 206 9.27 4.74 2.93
N ALA A 207 9.59 4.96 4.20
CA ALA A 207 10.80 4.45 4.85
C ALA A 207 10.50 3.27 5.77
N GLU A 208 11.46 2.35 5.87
CA GLU A 208 11.53 1.42 6.99
C GLU A 208 12.79 1.61 7.82
N THR A 209 12.62 1.43 9.13
CA THR A 209 13.71 1.55 10.11
C THR A 209 13.38 0.76 11.38
N VAL A 210 14.28 0.78 12.36
CA VAL A 210 14.06 0.11 13.64
C VAL A 210 13.11 0.94 14.51
N LEU A 211 11.89 0.44 14.69
CA LEU A 211 10.84 1.06 15.50
C LEU A 211 10.41 0.05 16.56
N GLY A 212 10.47 0.42 17.85
CA GLY A 212 10.16 -0.51 18.94
C GLY A 212 11.06 -1.76 18.98
N GLY A 213 12.32 -1.64 18.57
CA GLY A 213 13.34 -2.70 18.64
C GLY A 213 13.36 -3.70 17.48
N VAL A 214 12.49 -3.56 16.48
CA VAL A 214 12.51 -4.38 15.24
C VAL A 214 12.28 -3.49 14.01
N TYR A 215 12.68 -3.97 12.84
CA TYR A 215 12.44 -3.25 11.57
C TYR A 215 10.94 -3.21 11.27
N ARG A 216 10.45 -2.04 10.85
CA ARG A 216 9.04 -1.79 10.46
C ARG A 216 8.94 -0.68 9.44
N GLY A 217 7.84 -0.68 8.69
CA GLY A 217 7.42 0.46 7.88
C GLY A 217 6.96 1.59 8.78
N ALA A 218 7.44 2.81 8.52
CA ALA A 218 7.11 3.98 9.32
C ALA A 218 5.59 4.24 9.33
N PHE A 219 4.93 4.08 8.19
CA PHE A 219 3.49 4.29 8.07
C PHE A 219 2.70 3.22 8.80
N THR A 220 2.94 1.93 8.51
CA THR A 220 2.20 0.83 9.15
C THR A 220 2.40 0.82 10.66
N TRP A 221 3.60 1.14 11.15
CA TRP A 221 3.85 1.27 12.59
C TRP A 221 2.99 2.36 13.23
N CYS A 222 2.97 3.56 12.64
CA CYS A 222 2.19 4.68 13.19
C CYS A 222 0.68 4.43 13.08
N LEU A 223 0.24 3.84 11.98
CA LEU A 223 -1.15 3.47 11.74
C LEU A 223 -1.63 2.43 12.78
N THR A 224 -0.92 1.31 12.92
CA THR A 224 -1.31 0.22 13.85
C THR A 224 -1.19 0.66 15.31
N ARG A 225 -0.20 1.47 15.67
CA ARG A 225 -0.10 2.10 16.99
C ARG A 225 -1.30 2.98 17.30
N THR A 226 -1.73 3.82 16.35
CA THR A 226 -2.88 4.71 16.51
C THR A 226 -4.18 3.92 16.68
N ILE A 227 -4.37 2.84 15.89
CA ILE A 227 -5.53 1.94 16.03
C ILE A 227 -5.54 1.29 17.42
N ARG A 228 -4.39 0.79 17.89
CA ARG A 228 -4.24 0.16 19.20
C ARG A 228 -4.56 1.12 20.35
N GLU A 229 -4.00 2.33 20.32
CA GLU A 229 -4.22 3.36 21.35
C GLU A 229 -5.69 3.80 21.41
N ALA A 230 -6.35 3.92 20.26
CA ALA A 230 -7.78 4.23 20.16
C ALA A 230 -8.69 3.01 20.36
N LYS A 231 -8.14 1.80 20.53
CA LYS A 231 -8.88 0.52 20.58
C LYS A 231 -9.85 0.36 19.40
N GLY A 232 -9.42 0.75 18.20
CA GLY A 232 -10.23 0.73 16.99
C GLY A 232 -11.38 1.74 16.95
N ASN A 233 -11.52 2.61 17.95
CA ASN A 233 -12.62 3.58 18.05
C ASN A 233 -12.21 4.97 17.55
N LEU A 234 -12.09 5.08 16.22
CA LEU A 234 -11.75 6.32 15.52
C LEU A 234 -12.24 6.28 14.06
N THR A 235 -12.38 7.46 13.46
CA THR A 235 -12.70 7.60 12.03
C THR A 235 -11.47 7.46 11.13
N TYR A 236 -11.66 7.29 9.82
CA TYR A 236 -10.54 7.32 8.87
C TYR A 236 -9.77 8.65 8.91
N ARG A 237 -10.48 9.77 9.04
CA ARG A 237 -9.86 11.09 9.20
C ARG A 237 -9.00 11.16 10.46
N GLU A 238 -9.55 10.78 11.61
CA GLU A 238 -8.82 10.80 12.88
C GLU A 238 -7.61 9.87 12.85
N LEU A 239 -7.75 8.69 12.23
CA LEU A 239 -6.64 7.73 12.06
C LEU A 239 -5.50 8.38 11.29
N MET A 240 -5.80 8.99 10.14
CA MET A 240 -4.77 9.55 9.26
C MET A 240 -4.15 10.83 9.81
N GLU A 241 -4.91 11.68 10.48
CA GLU A 241 -4.37 12.86 11.17
C GLU A 241 -3.41 12.48 12.31
N LYS A 242 -3.79 11.51 13.15
CA LYS A 242 -2.97 11.06 14.29
C LYS A 242 -1.75 10.26 13.82
N ALA A 243 -1.95 9.31 12.90
CA ALA A 243 -0.84 8.52 12.34
C ALA A 243 0.13 9.42 11.57
N GLY A 244 -0.36 10.35 10.75
CA GLY A 244 0.47 11.32 10.04
C GLY A 244 1.24 12.25 11.00
N SER A 245 0.63 12.65 12.12
CA SER A 245 1.33 13.42 13.15
C SER A 245 2.46 12.61 13.80
N LEU A 246 2.26 11.31 14.07
CA LEU A 246 3.33 10.44 14.58
C LEU A 246 4.48 10.30 13.58
N VAL A 247 4.16 10.06 12.30
CA VAL A 247 5.16 9.93 11.22
C VAL A 247 6.04 11.20 11.15
N ASN A 248 5.41 12.37 11.08
CA ASN A 248 6.10 13.63 10.81
C ASN A 248 6.70 14.29 12.06
N GLN A 249 5.99 14.29 13.19
CA GLN A 249 6.39 15.08 14.36
C GLN A 249 7.12 14.24 15.41
N HIS A 250 6.74 12.96 15.57
CA HIS A 250 7.34 12.12 16.60
C HIS A 250 8.57 11.38 16.10
N TYR A 251 8.48 10.79 14.90
CA TYR A 251 9.58 10.05 14.30
C TYR A 251 10.37 10.84 13.24
N ASN A 252 9.89 12.05 12.90
CA ASN A 252 10.58 12.98 12.00
C ASN A 252 10.87 12.38 10.61
N PHE A 253 9.98 11.51 10.12
CA PHE A 253 9.99 11.08 8.73
C PHE A 253 9.46 12.20 7.84
N THR A 254 9.86 12.19 6.57
CA THR A 254 9.40 13.21 5.61
C THR A 254 8.23 12.76 4.74
N GLN A 255 7.84 11.50 4.84
CA GLN A 255 6.68 10.95 4.14
C GLN A 255 5.38 11.51 4.72
N ILE A 256 4.45 11.91 3.85
CA ILE A 256 3.15 12.47 4.23
C ILE A 256 2.08 11.45 3.85
N PRO A 257 1.48 10.74 4.83
CA PRO A 257 0.41 9.80 4.55
C PRO A 257 -0.78 10.45 3.83
N GLN A 258 -1.42 9.73 2.92
CA GLN A 258 -2.56 10.19 2.12
C GLN A 258 -3.83 9.39 2.45
N LEU A 259 -4.95 10.09 2.50
CA LEU A 259 -6.30 9.54 2.61
C LEU A 259 -7.07 9.90 1.34
N GLU A 260 -7.44 8.89 0.57
CA GLU A 260 -8.15 9.05 -0.69
C GLU A 260 -9.45 8.24 -0.69
N GLY A 261 -10.45 8.71 -1.44
CA GLY A 261 -11.80 8.13 -1.46
C GLY A 261 -12.91 9.20 -1.40
N PRO A 262 -14.19 8.79 -1.44
CA PRO A 262 -15.30 9.72 -1.29
C PRO A 262 -15.33 10.30 0.13
N SER A 263 -15.20 11.63 0.21
CA SER A 263 -15.03 12.35 1.48
C SER A 263 -16.15 12.13 2.50
N GLU A 264 -17.36 11.75 2.07
CA GLU A 264 -18.48 11.42 2.96
C GLU A 264 -18.20 10.19 3.85
N TYR A 265 -17.22 9.36 3.50
CA TYR A 265 -16.83 8.19 4.29
C TYR A 265 -15.63 8.45 5.22
N PHE A 266 -15.00 9.62 5.16
CA PHE A 266 -13.80 9.90 5.97
C PHE A 266 -14.10 10.01 7.46
N ASP A 267 -15.32 10.43 7.80
CA ASP A 267 -15.78 10.59 9.18
C ASP A 267 -16.55 9.35 9.68
N VAL A 268 -16.50 8.24 8.93
CA VAL A 268 -16.97 6.93 9.36
C VAL A 268 -15.87 6.23 10.16
N LYS A 269 -16.28 5.47 11.17
CA LYS A 269 -15.38 4.59 11.93
C LYS A 269 -14.65 3.60 11.02
N ILE A 270 -13.35 3.43 11.28
CA ILE A 270 -12.51 2.54 10.47
C ILE A 270 -13.04 1.11 10.46
N PHE A 271 -13.00 0.48 9.28
CA PHE A 271 -13.36 -0.93 9.08
C PHE A 271 -14.74 -1.33 9.64
N GLU A 272 -15.70 -0.41 9.59
CA GLU A 272 -17.10 -0.67 9.89
C GLU A 272 -17.98 -0.56 8.64
N SER A 273 -19.13 -1.23 8.71
CA SER A 273 -20.16 -1.12 7.68
C SER A 273 -20.84 0.24 7.76
N VAL A 274 -21.18 0.81 6.59
CA VAL A 274 -21.97 2.05 6.45
C VAL A 274 -23.26 1.80 5.70
#